data_AF-A0A859FEW0-F1
#
_entry.id   AF-A0A859FEW0-F1
#
_cell.length_a   1.000
_cell.length_b   1.000
_cell.length_c   1.000
_cell.angle_alpha   90.00
_cell.angle_beta   90.00
_cell.angle_gamma   90.00
#
_symmetry.space_group_name_H-M   'P 1'
#
loop_
_entity.id
_entity.type
_entity.pdbx_description
1 polymer ?
#
loop_
_entity_poly.entity_id
_entity_poly.type
_entity_poly.pdbx_seq_one_letter_code
_entity_poly.pdbx_strand_id
1 'polypeptide(L)'
;MLTWNDWRQELEPVLDSKWEEFQLLGYNTVSKDEVWTSFVTKMTRQKVVPESLRLHQITSLLLGLKPNDYMTQMTIGAYKDDFNFFATKETE
;
A
#
# COMPACT_ATOMS: atom_id res chain seq x y z
N MET A 1 9.78 13.55 -14.00
CA MET A 1 8.48 13.38 -13.31
C MET A 1 8.77 12.85 -11.93
N LEU A 2 8.19 13.44 -10.89
CA LEU A 2 8.32 12.95 -9.52
C LEU A 2 7.47 11.69 -9.38
N THR A 3 8.05 10.61 -8.88
CA THR A 3 7.41 9.32 -8.69
C THR A 3 7.16 9.04 -7.21
N TRP A 4 6.32 8.06 -6.91
CA TRP A 4 6.18 7.58 -5.53
C TRP A 4 7.51 7.05 -4.98
N ASN A 5 8.40 6.52 -5.82
CA ASN A 5 9.71 6.03 -5.36
C ASN A 5 10.58 7.17 -4.79
N ASP A 6 10.49 8.37 -5.36
CA ASP A 6 11.24 9.54 -4.86
C ASP A 6 10.73 9.97 -3.47
N TRP A 7 9.42 9.90 -3.24
CA TRP A 7 8.82 10.21 -1.93
C TRP A 7 9.10 9.16 -0.87
N ARG A 8 9.34 7.91 -1.26
CA ARG A 8 9.56 6.82 -0.31
C ARG A 8 10.71 7.13 0.63
N GLN A 9 11.83 7.61 0.08
CA GLN A 9 13.03 7.93 0.87
C GLN A 9 12.77 9.06 1.87
N GLU A 10 12.06 10.12 1.46
CA GLU A 10 11.71 11.26 2.32
C GLU A 10 10.72 10.89 3.43
N LEU A 11 9.91 9.85 3.22
CA LEU A 11 8.85 9.42 4.13
C LEU A 11 9.23 8.20 4.97
N GLU A 12 10.44 7.65 4.84
CA GLU A 12 10.89 6.48 5.60
C GLU A 12 10.59 6.56 7.11
N PRO A 13 10.87 7.67 7.83
CA PRO A 13 10.55 7.73 9.27
C PRO A 13 9.03 7.71 9.56
N VAL A 14 8.21 8.24 8.65
CA VAL A 14 6.75 8.20 8.77
C VAL A 14 6.24 6.79 8.48
N LEU A 15 6.84 6.13 7.48
CA LEU A 15 6.54 4.77 7.10
C LEU A 15 6.92 3.79 8.22
N ASP A 16 8.03 4.01 8.92
CA ASP A 16 8.43 3.26 10.12
C ASP A 16 7.36 3.33 11.19
N SER A 17 6.99 4.55 11.58
CA SER A 17 5.95 4.76 12.59
C SER A 17 4.62 4.11 12.18
N LYS A 18 4.28 4.18 10.90
CA LYS A 18 3.04 3.59 10.38
C LYS A 18 3.08 2.06 10.37
N TRP A 19 4.22 1.47 10.02
CA TRP A 19 4.41 0.04 10.07
C TRP A 19 4.38 -0.48 11.51
N GLU A 20 5.02 0.20 12.45
CA GLU A 20 4.96 -0.11 13.88
C GLU A 20 3.53 -0.06 14.42
N GLU A 21 2.72 0.93 14.00
CA GLU A 21 1.28 0.99 14.32
C GLU A 21 0.55 -0.29 13.87
N PHE A 22 0.83 -0.80 12.66
CA PHE A 22 0.24 -2.05 12.17
C PHE A 22 0.66 -3.24 13.04
N GLN A 23 1.92 -3.31 13.45
CA GLN A 23 2.40 -4.35 14.37
C GLN A 23 1.67 -4.29 15.71
N LEU A 24 1.53 -3.09 16.29
CA LEU A 24 0.83 -2.89 17.57
C LEU A 24 -0.65 -3.27 17.51
N LEU A 25 -1.27 -3.12 16.34
CA LEU A 25 -2.66 -3.54 16.09
C LEU A 25 -2.81 -5.04 15.79
N GLY A 26 -1.73 -5.83 15.87
CA GLY A 26 -1.73 -7.28 15.69
C GLY A 26 -1.50 -7.75 14.25
N TYR A 27 -1.15 -6.85 13.33
CA TYR A 27 -0.84 -7.19 11.94
C TYR A 27 0.65 -7.57 11.77
N ASN A 28 1.12 -8.49 12.60
CA ASN A 28 2.55 -8.77 12.78
C ASN A 28 3.25 -9.36 11.54
N THR A 29 2.47 -9.91 10.60
CA THR A 29 2.99 -10.49 9.36
C THR A 29 3.19 -9.46 8.26
N VAL A 30 2.68 -8.23 8.44
CA VAL A 30 2.75 -7.18 7.42
C VAL A 30 4.13 -6.54 7.44
N SER A 31 4.80 -6.57 6.30
CA SER A 31 6.07 -5.91 6.08
C SER A 31 5.91 -4.42 5.77
N LYS A 32 6.96 -3.65 6.01
CA LYS A 32 6.99 -2.22 5.69
C LYS A 32 6.76 -1.96 4.18
N ASP A 33 7.34 -2.80 3.32
CA ASP A 33 7.15 -2.74 1.87
C ASP A 33 5.70 -2.97 1.46
N GLU A 34 4.99 -3.87 2.13
CA GLU A 34 3.56 -4.11 1.91
C GLU A 34 2.71 -2.91 2.34
N VAL A 35 3.05 -2.26 3.46
CA VAL A 35 2.40 -1.00 3.90
C VAL A 35 2.57 0.08 2.83
N TRP A 36 3.80 0.26 2.33
CA TRP A 36 4.11 1.22 1.28
C TRP A 36 3.37 0.92 -0.02
N THR A 37 3.40 -0.33 -0.46
CA THR A 37 2.70 -0.79 -1.67
C THR A 37 1.20 -0.55 -1.55
N SER A 38 0.64 -0.80 -0.36
CA SER A 38 -0.78 -0.57 -0.09
C SER A 38 -1.16 0.90 -0.18
N PHE A 39 -0.31 1.77 0.37
CA PHE A 39 -0.45 3.23 0.27
C PHE A 39 -0.45 3.69 -1.19
N VAL A 40 0.59 3.32 -1.96
CA VAL A 40 0.73 3.71 -3.38
C VAL A 40 -0.44 3.19 -4.23
N THR A 41 -0.88 1.95 -3.98
CA THR A 41 -2.05 1.37 -4.65
C THR A 41 -3.31 2.18 -4.37
N LYS A 42 -3.52 2.57 -3.11
CA LYS A 42 -4.66 3.40 -2.71
C LYS A 42 -4.61 4.78 -3.38
N MET A 43 -3.46 5.45 -3.39
CA MET A 43 -3.28 6.76 -4.03
C MET A 43 -3.51 6.68 -5.54
N THR A 44 -3.00 5.63 -6.19
CA THR A 44 -3.17 5.39 -7.62
C THR A 44 -4.65 5.18 -7.97
N ARG A 45 -5.40 4.40 -7.18
CA ARG A 45 -6.84 4.23 -7.36
C ARG A 45 -7.62 5.53 -7.20
N GLN A 46 -7.16 6.42 -6.34
CA GLN A 46 -7.73 7.75 -6.14
C GLN A 46 -7.24 8.78 -7.17
N LYS A 47 -6.43 8.38 -8.16
CA LYS A 47 -5.85 9.24 -9.20
C LYS A 47 -5.03 10.41 -8.63
N VAL A 48 -4.39 10.18 -7.48
CA VAL A 48 -3.52 11.16 -6.84
C VAL A 48 -2.19 11.22 -7.59
N VAL A 49 -1.76 12.42 -7.96
CA VAL A 49 -0.51 12.66 -8.67
C VAL A 49 0.58 13.09 -7.67
N PRO A 50 1.74 12.42 -7.60
CA PRO A 50 2.79 12.75 -6.62
C PRO A 50 3.26 14.20 -6.67
N GLU A 51 3.33 14.79 -7.87
CA GLU A 51 3.83 16.15 -8.12
C GLU A 51 2.90 17.25 -7.57
N SER A 52 1.61 16.94 -7.40
CA SER A 52 0.64 17.91 -6.89
C SER A 52 0.66 18.02 -5.37
N LEU A 53 1.36 17.10 -4.68
CA LEU A 53 1.39 17.02 -3.24
C LEU A 53 2.65 17.67 -2.64
N ARG A 54 2.50 18.11 -1.39
CA ARG A 54 3.59 18.55 -0.52
C ARG A 54 3.86 17.49 0.54
N LEU A 55 5.09 17.47 1.08
CA LEU A 55 5.53 16.47 2.05
C LEU A 55 4.54 16.28 3.22
N HIS A 56 4.05 17.37 3.82
CA HIS A 56 3.10 17.31 4.93
C HIS A 56 1.75 16.66 4.54
N GLN A 57 1.31 16.84 3.30
CA GLN A 57 0.08 16.22 2.80
C GLN A 57 0.27 14.71 2.65
N ILE A 58 1.39 14.28 2.07
CA ILE A 58 1.69 12.85 1.88
C ILE A 58 1.90 12.18 3.24
N THR A 59 2.58 12.86 4.16
CA THR A 59 2.72 12.41 5.56
C THR A 59 1.35 12.16 6.18
N SER A 60 0.43 13.12 6.08
CA SER A 60 -0.93 12.97 6.60
C SER A 60 -1.71 11.84 5.92
N LEU A 61 -1.54 11.66 4.61
CA LEU A 61 -2.19 10.59 3.87
C LEU A 61 -1.66 9.21 4.28
N LEU A 62 -0.34 9.09 4.48
CA LEU A 62 0.32 7.86 4.90
C LEU A 62 -0.08 7.48 6.33
N LEU A 63 -0.03 8.42 7.27
CA LEU A 63 -0.50 8.21 8.65
C LEU A 63 -2.01 7.93 8.72
N GLY A 64 -2.78 8.40 7.74
CA GLY A 64 -4.21 8.10 7.62
C GLY A 64 -4.55 6.73 7.02
N LEU A 65 -3.56 5.96 6.55
CA LEU A 65 -3.79 4.61 6.00
C LEU A 65 -4.35 3.68 7.07
N LYS A 66 -5.45 2.98 6.79
CA LYS A 66 -6.06 2.07 7.76
C LYS A 66 -5.63 0.62 7.47
N PRO A 67 -5.40 -0.21 8.49
CA PRO A 67 -5.14 -1.64 8.28
C PRO A 67 -6.24 -2.35 7.47
N ASN A 68 -7.49 -1.88 7.58
CA ASN A 68 -8.58 -2.42 6.79
C ASN A 68 -8.42 -2.16 5.27
N ASP A 69 -7.77 -1.06 4.88
CA ASP A 69 -7.46 -0.80 3.46
C ASP A 69 -6.50 -1.87 2.93
N TYR A 70 -5.50 -2.24 3.74
CA TYR A 70 -4.55 -3.31 3.44
C TYR A 70 -5.23 -4.67 3.33
N MET A 71 -6.05 -5.05 4.32
CA MET A 71 -6.80 -6.33 4.30
C MET A 71 -7.70 -6.45 3.07
N THR A 72 -8.41 -5.38 2.72
CA THR A 72 -9.26 -5.37 1.53
C THR A 72 -8.46 -5.61 0.26
N GLN A 73 -7.27 -5.01 0.14
CA GLN A 73 -6.39 -5.22 -1.01
C GLN A 73 -5.87 -6.66 -1.08
N MET A 74 -5.46 -7.25 0.05
CA MET A 74 -4.98 -8.63 0.11
C MET A 74 -6.06 -9.63 -0.27
N THR A 75 -7.27 -9.49 0.27
CA THR A 75 -8.41 -10.35 -0.07
C THR A 75 -8.73 -10.29 -1.57
N ILE A 76 -8.74 -9.08 -2.17
CA ILE A 76 -8.96 -8.93 -3.61
C ILE A 76 -7.83 -9.58 -4.42
N GLY A 77 -6.57 -9.47 -3.96
CA GLY A 77 -5.41 -10.11 -4.58
C GLY A 77 -5.57 -11.63 -4.62
N ALA A 78 -5.85 -12.24 -3.47
CA ALA A 78 -6.04 -13.69 -3.35
C ALA A 78 -7.11 -14.22 -4.32
N TYR A 79 -8.27 -13.56 -4.42
CA TYR A 79 -9.31 -13.96 -5.38
C TYR A 79 -8.88 -13.85 -6.85
N LYS A 80 -8.04 -12.87 -7.20
CA LYS A 80 -7.52 -12.74 -8.58
C LYS A 80 -6.50 -13.81 -8.91
N ASP A 81 -5.64 -14.14 -7.96
CA ASP A 81 -4.62 -15.18 -8.13
C ASP A 81 -5.28 -16.55 -8.27
N ASP A 82 -6.30 -16.84 -7.45
CA ASP A 82 -7.13 -18.04 -7.57
C ASP A 82 -7.79 -18.11 -8.96
N PHE A 83 -8.43 -17.03 -9.42
CA PHE A 83 -9.06 -17.00 -10.75
C PHE A 83 -8.05 -17.25 -11.88
N ASN A 84 -6.87 -16.64 -11.82
CA ASN A 84 -5.81 -16.85 -12.82
C ASN A 84 -5.28 -18.29 -12.80
N PHE A 85 -5.14 -18.89 -11.63
CA PHE A 85 -4.75 -20.29 -11.48
C PHE A 85 -5.75 -21.23 -12.17
N PHE A 86 -7.05 -21.02 -11.99
CA PHE A 86 -8.07 -21.82 -12.68
C PHE A 86 -8.13 -21.54 -14.19
N ALA A 87 -8.02 -20.29 -14.63
CA ALA A 87 -8.06 -19.93 -16.05
C ALA A 87 -6.91 -20.53 -16.86
N THR A 88 -5.72 -20.65 -16.28
CA THR A 88 -4.56 -21.29 -16.92
C THR A 88 -4.67 -22.82 -17.00
N LYS A 89 -5.51 -23.45 -16.19
CA LYS A 89 -5.73 -24.91 -16.17
C LYS A 89 -6.75 -25.39 -17.21
N GLU A 90 -7.59 -24.52 -17.75
CA GLU A 90 -8.59 -24.87 -18.78
C GLU A 90 -8.06 -24.78 -20.21
N THR A 91 -6.82 -24.31 -20.40
CA THR A 91 -6.19 -24.15 -21.74
C THR A 91 -5.12 -25.21 -22.06
N GLU A 92 -4.95 -26.22 -21.19
CA GLU A 92 -4.13 -27.43 -21.41
C GLU A 92 -5.01 -28.66 -21.68
#